data_AF-A0A0F7FCA0-F1
#
_entry.id   AF-A0A0F7FCA0-F1
#
_cell.length_a   1.000
_cell.length_b   1.000
_cell.length_c   1.000
_cell.angle_alpha   90.00
_cell.angle_beta   90.00
_cell.angle_gamma   90.00
#
_symmetry.space_group_name_H-M   'P 1'
#
loop_
_entity.id
_entity.type
_entity.pdbx_description
1 polymer ?
#
loop_
_entity_poly.entity_id
_entity_poly.type
_entity_poly.pdbx_seq_one_letter_code
_entity_poly.pdbx_strand_id
1 'polypeptide(L)' 'MQKTLSINEPIFDLVSRDPEVKDIMIELGFQDIAKPGMLQTAGRFMTLAKGIKLKKIDIDTVKQTFRRHGFIIQE' A
#
# COMPACT_ATOMS: atom_id res chain seq x y z
N MET A 1 -3.08 -17.20 9.10
CA MET A 1 -2.68 -17.32 7.67
C MET A 1 -2.18 -15.96 7.22
N GLN A 2 -1.03 -15.87 6.56
CA GLN A 2 -0.56 -14.59 6.01
C GLN A 2 -1.20 -14.36 4.65
N LYS A 3 -1.66 -13.13 4.39
CA LYS A 3 -2.21 -12.72 3.10
C LYS A 3 -1.09 -12.20 2.20
N THR A 4 -1.19 -12.46 0.90
CA THR A 4 -0.17 -12.01 -0.05
C THR A 4 -0.71 -10.83 -0.86
N LEU A 5 0.10 -9.78 -1.01
CA LEU A 5 -0.21 -8.61 -1.83
C LEU A 5 0.89 -8.43 -2.87
N SER A 6 0.53 -8.16 -4.12
CA SER A 6 1.52 -7.75 -5.12
C SER A 6 1.77 -6.25 -5.02
N ILE A 7 3.04 -5.87 -5.09
CA ILE A 7 3.47 -4.48 -5.11
C ILE A 7 3.07 -3.74 -6.40
N ASN A 8 2.74 -4.50 -7.44
CA ASN A 8 2.37 -4.00 -8.76
C ASN A 8 0.86 -3.85 -8.94
N GLU A 9 0.05 -4.30 -7.98
CA GLU A 9 -1.39 -4.06 -7.97
C GLU A 9 -1.70 -2.58 -7.71
N PRO A 10 -2.79 -2.04 -8.30
CA PRO A 10 -3.31 -0.72 -7.94
C PRO A 10 -3.64 -0.63 -6.46
N ILE A 11 -3.30 0.49 -5.82
CA ILE A 11 -3.60 0.72 -4.40
C ILE A 11 -5.11 0.67 -4.15
N PHE A 12 -5.92 1.14 -5.10
CA PHE A 12 -7.37 1.02 -5.05
C PHE A 12 -7.82 -0.44 -4.85
N ASP A 13 -7.26 -1.38 -5.59
CA ASP A 13 -7.65 -2.80 -5.51
C ASP A 13 -7.18 -3.43 -4.20
N LEU A 14 -5.95 -3.12 -3.77
CA LEU A 14 -5.39 -3.59 -2.50
C LEU A 14 -6.26 -3.14 -1.31
N VAL A 15 -6.62 -1.86 -1.24
CA VAL A 15 -7.44 -1.31 -0.16
C VAL A 15 -8.90 -1.76 -0.26
N SER A 16 -9.41 -2.00 -1.47
CA SER A 16 -10.78 -2.51 -1.66
C SER A 16 -10.92 -3.95 -1.18
N ARG A 17 -9.88 -4.77 -1.38
CA ARG A 17 -9.83 -6.17 -0.91
C ARG A 17 -9.53 -6.25 0.59
N ASP A 18 -8.59 -5.43 1.04
CA ASP A 18 -8.06 -5.46 2.40
C ASP A 18 -8.00 -4.01 2.96
N PRO A 19 -9.09 -3.51 3.58
CA PRO A 19 -9.15 -2.11 4.05
C PRO A 19 -8.05 -1.71 5.03
N GLU A 20 -7.56 -2.67 5.82
CA GLU A 20 -6.42 -2.56 6.73
C GLU A 20 -5.12 -2.09 6.02
N VAL A 21 -4.96 -2.38 4.72
CA VAL A 21 -3.83 -1.88 3.91
C VAL A 21 -3.75 -0.36 3.93
N LYS A 22 -4.89 0.33 4.00
CA LYS A 22 -4.93 1.78 4.07
C LYS A 22 -4.22 2.29 5.32
N ASP A 23 -4.48 1.71 6.47
CA ASP A 23 -3.91 2.18 7.73
C ASP A 23 -2.39 1.91 7.77
N ILE A 24 -1.96 0.76 7.27
CA ILE A 24 -0.55 0.40 7.12
C ILE A 24 0.17 1.38 6.18
N MET A 25 -0.46 1.75 5.08
CA MET A 25 0.10 2.72 4.16
C MET A 25 0.18 4.12 4.78
N ILE A 26 -0.80 4.53 5.59
CA ILE A 26 -0.73 5.80 6.33
C ILE A 26 0.44 5.78 7.33
N GLU A 27 0.65 4.67 8.06
CA GLU A 27 1.80 4.46 8.95
C GLU A 27 3.14 4.62 8.21
N LEU A 28 3.21 4.10 6.98
CA LEU A 28 4.37 4.22 6.08
C LEU A 28 4.55 5.62 5.47
N GLY A 29 3.66 6.58 5.73
CA GLY A 29 3.76 7.97 5.24
C GLY A 29 2.99 8.26 3.94
N PHE A 30 2.12 7.35 3.50
CA PHE A 30 1.20 7.56 2.38
C PHE A 30 -0.06 8.35 2.80
N GLN A 31 0.11 9.45 3.53
CA GLN A 31 -1.02 10.22 4.09
C GLN A 31 -2.06 10.70 3.06
N ASP A 32 -1.64 10.92 1.81
CA ASP A 32 -2.52 11.36 0.75
C ASP A 32 -3.66 10.37 0.45
N ILE A 33 -3.49 9.06 0.73
CA ILE A 33 -4.55 8.06 0.50
C ILE A 33 -5.75 8.24 1.42
N ALA A 34 -5.57 8.94 2.54
CA ALA A 34 -6.65 9.27 3.48
C ALA A 34 -7.53 10.41 2.95
N LYS A 35 -7.05 11.20 1.98
CA LYS A 35 -7.79 12.34 1.43
C LYS A 35 -9.02 11.84 0.67
N PRO A 36 -10.19 12.47 0.85
CA PRO A 36 -11.41 12.09 0.14
C PRO A 36 -11.18 12.17 -1.37
N GLY A 37 -11.63 11.14 -2.09
CA GLY A 37 -11.48 11.05 -3.55
C GLY A 37 -10.10 10.64 -4.06
N MET A 38 -9.03 10.63 -3.25
CA MET A 38 -7.68 10.27 -3.72
C MET A 38 -7.62 8.81 -4.19
N LEU A 39 -8.11 7.89 -3.36
CA LEU A 39 -8.10 6.45 -3.69
C LEU A 39 -8.90 6.15 -4.96
N GLN A 40 -10.04 6.83 -5.14
CA GLN A 40 -10.95 6.64 -6.28
C GLN A 40 -10.44 7.26 -7.59
N THR A 41 -9.45 8.15 -7.52
CA THR A 41 -8.86 8.84 -8.68
C THR A 41 -7.44 8.32 -8.92
N ALA A 42 -6.46 8.89 -8.23
CA ALA A 42 -5.05 8.53 -8.37
C ALA A 42 -4.77 7.09 -7.91
N GLY A 43 -5.47 6.60 -6.88
CA GLY A 43 -5.30 5.24 -6.35
C GLY A 43 -5.60 4.12 -7.36
N ARG A 44 -6.37 4.40 -8.42
CA ARG A 44 -6.67 3.44 -9.50
C ARG A 44 -5.49 3.20 -10.45
N PHE A 45 -4.58 4.16 -10.55
CA PHE A 45 -3.42 4.09 -11.46
C PHE A 45 -2.08 4.02 -10.71
N MET A 46 -2.08 4.41 -9.44
CA MET A 46 -0.95 4.31 -8.53
C MET A 46 -0.86 2.89 -7.98
N THR A 47 0.33 2.29 -8.08
CA THR A 47 0.65 1.02 -7.44
C THR A 47 1.48 1.27 -6.18
N LEU A 48 1.54 0.29 -5.29
CA LEU A 48 2.38 0.37 -4.09
C LEU A 48 3.86 0.63 -4.50
N ALA A 49 4.35 -0.04 -5.55
CA ALA A 49 5.72 0.13 -6.06
C ALA A 49 6.02 1.57 -6.48
N LYS A 50 5.10 2.19 -7.24
CA LYS A 50 5.25 3.59 -7.68
C LYS A 50 5.21 4.53 -6.50
N GLY A 51 4.29 4.30 -5.56
CA GLY A 51 4.19 5.08 -4.34
C GLY A 51 5.48 5.07 -3.52
N ILE A 52 6.06 3.89 -3.31
CA ILE A 52 7.32 3.72 -2.55
C ILE A 52 8.46 4.49 -3.21
N LYS A 53 8.61 4.36 -4.54
CA LYS A 53 9.61 5.10 -5.31
C LYS A 53 9.43 6.62 -5.20
N LEU A 54 8.19 7.11 -5.29
CA LEU A 54 7.87 8.53 -5.20
C LEU A 54 8.15 9.11 -3.81
N LYS A 55 7.75 8.38 -2.75
CA LYS A 55 7.97 8.78 -1.35
C LYS A 55 9.40 8.50 -0.88
N LYS A 56 10.23 7.83 -1.70
CA LYS A 56 11.60 7.38 -1.38
C LYS A 56 11.66 6.55 -0.10
N ILE A 57 10.67 5.68 0.08
CA ILE A 57 10.62 4.74 1.21
C ILE A 57 11.45 3.52 0.85
N ASP A 58 12.20 3.01 1.82
CA ASP A 58 12.93 1.77 1.66
C ASP A 58 11.98 0.56 1.55
N ILE A 59 12.22 -0.33 0.58
CA ILE A 59 11.32 -1.46 0.30
C ILE A 59 11.30 -2.48 1.43
N ASP A 60 12.43 -2.67 2.13
CA ASP A 60 12.53 -3.58 3.26
C ASP A 60 11.69 -3.08 4.43
N THR A 61 11.68 -1.76 4.67
CA THR A 61 10.80 -1.12 5.67
C THR A 61 9.33 -1.38 5.37
N VAL A 62 8.93 -1.29 4.11
CA VAL A 62 7.55 -1.60 3.68
C VAL A 62 7.24 -3.07 3.93
N LYS A 63 8.09 -3.99 3.43
CA LYS A 63 7.92 -5.44 3.61
C LYS A 63 7.78 -5.81 5.09
N GLN A 64 8.62 -5.25 5.96
CA GLN A 64 8.58 -5.50 7.40
C GLN A 64 7.29 -4.97 8.04
N THR A 65 6.85 -3.77 7.67
CA THR A 65 5.63 -3.16 8.23
C THR A 65 4.41 -3.99 7.84
N PHE A 66 4.23 -4.30 6.55
CA PHE A 66 3.16 -5.19 6.09
C PHE A 66 3.22 -6.57 6.77
N ARG A 67 4.42 -7.14 6.97
CA ARG A 67 4.59 -8.43 7.66
C ARG A 67 4.14 -8.41 9.12
N ARG A 68 4.37 -7.31 9.85
CA ARG A 68 3.88 -7.14 11.23
C ARG A 68 2.35 -7.16 11.30
N HIS A 69 1.70 -6.69 10.25
CA HIS A 69 0.24 -6.71 10.08
C HIS A 69 -0.29 -7.98 9.40
N GLY A 70 0.56 -9.01 9.23
CA GLY A 70 0.12 -10.32 8.69
C GLY A 70 0.12 -10.42 7.16
N PHE A 71 0.73 -9.47 6.45
CA PHE A 71 0.84 -9.46 4.98
C PHE A 71 2.24 -9.82 4.48
N ILE A 72 2.31 -10.46 3.33
CA ILE A 72 3.55 -10.70 2.59
C ILE A 72 3.47 -9.90 1.29
N ILE A 73 4.44 -9.01 1.07
CA ILE A 73 4.57 -8.31 -0.21
C ILE A 73 5.34 -9.20 -1.19
N GLN A 74 4.73 -9.46 -2.35
CA GLN A 74 5.37 -10.08 -3.51
C GLN A 74 5.65 -9.03 -4.60
N GLU A 75 6.77 -9.22 -5.30
CA GLU A 75 7.19 -8.39 -6.43
C GLU A 75 6.58 -8.89 -7.74
#